data_AF-A0A401UUF9-F1
#
_entry.id   AF-A0A401UUF9-F1
#
_cell.length_a   1.000
_cell.length_b   1.000
_cell.length_c   1.000
_cell.angle_alpha   90.00
_cell.angle_beta   90.00
_cell.angle_gamma   90.00
#
_symmetry.space_group_name_H-M   'P 1'
#
loop_
_entity.id
_entity.type
_entity.pdbx_description
1 polymer ?
#
loop_
_entity_poly.entity_id
_entity_poly.type
_entity_poly.pdbx_seq_one_letter_code
_entity_poly.pdbx_strand_id
1 'polypeptide(L)' 'MDISHINCVLVDIYADIKSVKNISGRAEFQRMLADCKCKKIERIITKSISRFRPNTEIYLM' A
#
# COMPACT_ATOMS: atom_id res chain seq x y z
N MET A 1 -14.73 -12.68 -17.92
CA MET A 1 -14.96 -11.64 -16.90
C MET A 1 -14.34 -10.38 -17.48
N ASP A 2 -15.18 -9.54 -18.07
CA ASP A 2 -14.77 -8.35 -18.81
C ASP A 2 -14.22 -7.30 -17.82
N ILE A 3 -13.02 -6.77 -18.10
CA ILE A 3 -12.33 -5.76 -17.27
C ILE A 3 -12.62 -4.36 -17.85
N SER A 4 -13.82 -4.18 -18.39
CA SER A 4 -14.25 -2.93 -19.00
C SER A 4 -14.42 -1.85 -17.92
N HIS A 5 -13.42 -0.97 -17.89
CA HIS A 5 -13.40 0.32 -17.20
C HIS A 5 -13.41 0.27 -15.67
N ILE A 6 -12.22 0.03 -15.11
CA ILE A 6 -11.94 0.46 -13.73
C ILE A 6 -11.94 2.00 -13.75
N ASN A 7 -13.07 2.62 -13.38
CA ASN A 7 -13.17 4.06 -13.14
C ASN A 7 -12.46 4.40 -11.83
N CYS A 8 -11.14 4.18 -11.80
CA CYS A 8 -10.28 4.56 -10.69
C CYS A 8 -9.65 5.91 -11.01
N VAL A 9 -9.78 6.86 -10.09
CA VAL A 9 -9.00 8.10 -10.10
C VAL A 9 -7.76 7.87 -9.26
N LEU A 10 -6.60 8.29 -9.78
CA LEU A 10 -5.36 8.29 -8.99
C LEU A 10 -5.50 9.34 -7.88
N VAL A 11 -5.55 8.89 -6.63
CA VAL A 11 -5.65 9.79 -5.47
C VAL A 11 -4.27 10.31 -5.07
N ASP A 12 -3.27 9.42 -4.93
CA ASP A 12 -1.92 9.80 -4.52
C ASP A 12 -0.91 8.67 -4.83
N ILE A 13 0.39 8.98 -4.71
CA ILE A 13 1.52 8.04 -4.84
C ILE A 13 2.30 8.04 -3.52
N TYR A 14 2.44 6.85 -2.91
CA TYR A 14 3.22 6.63 -1.69
C TYR A 14 4.51 5.89 -2.03
N ALA A 15 5.67 6.53 -1.84
CA ALA A 15 6.96 5.97 -2.24
C ALA A 15 8.01 6.10 -1.13
N ASP A 16 8.62 4.97 -0.77
CA ASP A 16 9.75 4.90 0.16
C ASP A 16 10.97 4.26 -0.52
N ILE A 17 12.17 4.81 -0.29
CA ILE A 17 13.46 4.29 -0.82
C ILE A 17 14.15 3.36 0.20
N LYS A 18 13.45 2.98 1.27
CA LYS A 18 14.03 2.17 2.36
C LYS A 18 13.74 0.69 2.20
N SER A 19 14.60 -0.14 2.81
CA SER A 19 14.37 -1.58 2.88
C SER A 19 13.06 -1.89 3.60
N VAL A 20 12.31 -2.83 3.03
CA VAL A 20 11.04 -3.34 3.57
C VAL A 20 11.19 -3.95 4.98
N LYS A 21 12.41 -4.33 5.37
CA LYS A 21 12.72 -4.95 6.67
C LYS A 21 12.42 -4.04 7.87
N ASN A 22 12.53 -2.72 7.70
CA ASN A 22 12.27 -1.77 8.78
C ASN A 22 10.99 -0.97 8.46
N ILE A 23 10.01 -1.03 9.35
CA ILE A 23 8.84 -0.13 9.30
C ILE A 23 9.29 1.28 9.71
N SER A 24 10.26 1.39 10.63
CA SER A 24 10.87 2.66 11.02
C SER A 24 11.59 3.29 9.82
N GLY A 25 11.07 4.43 9.38
CA GLY A 25 11.60 5.18 8.24
C GLY A 25 10.86 5.00 6.92
N ARG A 26 9.70 4.33 6.92
CA ARG A 26 8.76 4.32 5.78
C ARG A 26 7.58 5.26 6.08
N ALA A 27 7.83 6.56 5.96
CA ALA A 27 6.85 7.59 6.33
C ALA A 27 5.65 7.56 5.38
N GLU A 28 5.91 7.34 4.08
CA GLU A 28 4.86 7.28 3.07
C GLU A 28 4.00 6.02 3.21
N PHE A 29 4.60 4.89 3.59
CA PHE A 29 3.83 3.70 3.95
C PHE A 29 2.91 3.92 5.15
N GLN A 30 3.38 4.62 6.19
CA GLN A 30 2.54 4.96 7.35
C GLN A 30 1.41 5.93 6.98
N ARG A 31 1.71 6.92 6.14
CA ARG A 31 0.72 7.87 5.59
C ARG A 31 -0.35 7.15 4.78
N MET A 32 0.05 6.21 3.91
CA MET A 32 -0.87 5.35 3.16
C MET A 32 -1.81 4.58 4.09
N LEU A 33 -1.29 3.97 5.16
CA LEU A 33 -2.13 3.26 6.14
C LEU A 33 -3.11 4.19 6.85
N ALA A 34 -2.69 5.42 7.18
CA ALA A 34 -3.57 6.42 7.76
C ALA A 34 -4.69 6.83 6.78
N ASP A 35 -4.34 7.07 5.51
CA ASP A 35 -5.31 7.44 4.46
C ASP A 35 -6.29 6.29 4.17
N CYS A 36 -5.86 5.02 4.25
CA CYS A 36 -6.75 3.86 4.26
C CYS A 36 -7.71 3.87 5.44
N LYS A 37 -7.21 4.09 6.67
CA LYS A 37 -8.04 4.13 7.89
C LYS A 37 -9.05 5.27 7.86
N CYS A 38 -8.69 6.41 7.27
CA CYS A 38 -9.57 7.55 7.05
C CYS A 38 -10.54 7.35 5.87
N LYS A 39 -10.55 6.19 5.21
CA LYS A 39 -11.36 5.87 4.02
C LYS A 39 -11.15 6.85 2.85
N LYS A 40 -9.97 7.46 2.74
CA LYS A 40 -9.63 8.35 1.62
C LYS A 40 -9.25 7.59 0.36
N ILE A 41 -8.76 6.36 0.52
CA ILE A 41 -8.39 5.46 -0.57
C ILE A 41 -9.00 4.09 -0.33
N GLU A 42 -9.60 3.53 -1.37
CA GLU A 42 -10.30 2.23 -1.31
C GLU A 42 -9.46 1.08 -1.89
N ARG A 43 -8.51 1.40 -2.77
CA ARG A 43 -7.67 0.42 -3.46
C ARG A 43 -6.21 0.85 -3.48
N ILE A 44 -5.33 -0.12 -3.31
CA ILE A 44 -3.87 0.05 -3.37
C ILE A 44 -3.36 -0.79 -4.53
N ILE A 45 -2.60 -0.17 -5.43
CA ILE A 45 -1.88 -0.87 -6.51
C ILE A 45 -0.40 -0.85 -6.15
N THR A 46 0.21 -2.03 -6.08
CA THR A 46 1.64 -2.19 -5.82
C THR A 46 2.26 -3.09 -6.88
N LYS A 47 3.53 -2.87 -7.18
CA LYS A 47 4.29 -3.69 -8.14
C LYS A 47 4.47 -5.14 -7.67
N SER A 48 4.49 -5.38 -6.36
CA SER A 48 4.60 -6.73 -5.78
C SER A 48 4.14 -6.77 -4.33
N ILE A 49 3.69 -7.94 -3.86
CA ILE A 49 3.34 -8.18 -2.44
C ILE A 49 4.52 -7.87 -1.52
N SER A 50 5.74 -8.18 -1.96
CA SER A 50 6.97 -7.90 -1.21
C SER A 50 7.22 -6.40 -0.96
N ARG A 51 6.65 -5.51 -1.77
CA ARG A 51 6.74 -4.05 -1.55
C ARG A 51 5.68 -3.52 -0.58
N PHE A 52 4.68 -4.33 -0.27
CA PHE A 52 3.61 -3.98 0.66
C PHE A 52 3.87 -4.51 2.08
N ARG A 53 4.51 -5.68 2.23
CA ARG A 53 4.57 -6.40 3.51
C ARG A 53 5.92 -6.24 4.25
N PRO A 54 6.00 -5.87 5.55
CA PRO A 54 7.21 -6.04 6.36
C PRO A 54 7.64 -7.51 6.47
N ASN A 55 8.93 -7.78 6.60
CA ASN A 55 9.54 -9.12 6.52
C ASN A 55 9.24 -10.08 7.69
N THR A 56 8.16 -9.88 8.44
CA THR A 56 7.75 -10.75 9.55
C THR A 56 6.51 -11.54 9.12
N GLU A 57 6.50 -12.83 9.42
CA GLU A 57 5.52 -13.82 8.99
C GLU A 57 4.06 -13.34 9.04
N ILE A 58 3.31 -13.77 8.03
CA ILE A 58 1.87 -13.56 7.91
C ILE A 58 1.18 -14.47 8.92
N TYR A 59 0.90 -13.99 10.13
CA TYR A 59 -0.33 -14.43 10.79
C TYR A 59 -1.48 -13.72 10.09
N LEU A 60 -1.99 -14.35 9.03
CA LEU A 60 -3.36 -14.15 8.60
C LEU A 60 -4.17 -15.14 9.43
N MET A 61 -4.54 -14.71 10.63
CA MET A 61 -5.79 -15.02 11.31
C MET A 61 -6.12 -13.84 12.22
#